data_AF-A0A821W079-F1
#
_entry.id   AF-A0A821W079-F1
#
_cell.length_a   1.000
_cell.length_b   1.000
_cell.length_c   1.000
_cell.angle_alpha   90.00
_cell.angle_beta   90.00
_cell.angle_gamma   90.00
#
_symmetry.space_group_name_H-M   'P 1'
#
loop_
_entity.id
_entity.type
_entity.pdbx_description
1 polymer ?
#
loop_
_entity_poly.entity_id
_entity_poly.type
_entity_poly.pdbx_seq_one_letter_code
_entity_poly.pdbx_strand_id
1 'polypeptide(L)'
;KFFFFDFLTLRKSCTISTAADVFSLGMAALELVSDYDMPITGDLWTNIRELKLPTEIVAVLTDITLKQLLFRMIHSDYKIRPSAKDILDSPTIRDQ
;
A
#
# COMPACT_ATOMS: atom_id res chain seq x y z
N LYS A 1 6.71 10.17 11.30
CA LYS A 1 6.45 11.04 10.12
C LYS A 1 5.28 10.44 9.35
N PHE A 2 4.06 10.59 9.88
CA PHE A 2 2.91 9.82 9.41
C PHE A 2 2.19 10.53 8.26
N PHE A 3 2.18 9.93 7.08
CA PHE A 3 1.13 9.93 6.04
C PHE A 3 0.40 11.23 5.64
N PHE A 4 0.90 12.41 5.99
CA PHE A 4 0.14 13.66 5.81
C PHE A 4 0.03 14.13 4.35
N PHE A 5 0.90 13.68 3.46
CA PHE A 5 0.96 14.21 2.09
C PHE A 5 -0.04 13.60 1.11
N ASP A 6 -0.59 12.41 1.40
CA ASP A 6 -1.64 11.86 0.53
C ASP A 6 -2.95 12.66 0.63
N PHE A 7 -3.14 13.38 1.74
CA PHE A 7 -4.28 14.28 1.94
C PHE A 7 -4.30 15.46 0.96
N LEU A 8 -3.14 15.87 0.43
CA LEU A 8 -3.03 17.03 -0.47
C LEU A 8 -3.23 16.66 -1.95
N THR A 9 -2.87 15.44 -2.37
CA THR A 9 -3.10 14.98 -3.75
C THR A 9 -4.55 14.48 -3.95
N LEU A 10 -5.23 14.09 -2.87
CA LEU A 10 -6.65 13.70 -2.85
C LEU A 10 -7.63 14.87 -2.67
N ARG A 11 -7.21 16.12 -2.85
CA ARG A 11 -8.10 17.29 -2.72
C ARG A 11 -8.88 17.64 -4.00
N LYS A 12 -9.29 16.63 -4.78
CA LYS A 12 -10.16 16.81 -5.96
C LYS A 12 -11.33 15.82 -6.05
N SER A 13 -11.83 15.34 -4.91
CA SER A 13 -13.25 14.98 -4.69
C SER A 13 -13.36 14.41 -3.28
N CYS A 14 -14.19 15.03 -2.44
CA CYS A 14 -14.41 14.61 -1.06
C CYS A 14 -15.20 13.30 -1.02
N THR A 15 -14.49 12.18 -1.13
CA THR A 15 -14.89 10.91 -0.52
C THR A 15 -13.66 10.42 0.22
N ILE A 16 -13.64 10.55 1.55
CA ILE A 16 -12.71 9.78 2.39
C ILE A 16 -13.14 8.32 2.20
N SER A 17 -12.62 7.70 1.15
CA SER A 17 -13.01 6.34 0.78
C SER A 17 -12.21 5.39 1.65
N THR A 18 -12.85 4.33 2.15
CA THR A 18 -12.20 3.22 2.87
C THR A 18 -10.98 2.65 2.12
N ALA A 19 -10.92 2.83 0.79
CA ALA A 19 -9.77 2.46 -0.03
C ALA A 19 -8.52 3.33 0.23
N ALA A 20 -8.66 4.57 0.72
CA ALA A 20 -7.53 5.40 1.14
C ALA A 20 -6.88 4.85 2.41
N ASP A 21 -7.68 4.42 3.39
CA ASP A 21 -7.18 3.77 4.61
C ASP A 21 -6.43 2.47 4.28
N VAL A 22 -6.97 1.67 3.34
CA VAL A 22 -6.31 0.45 2.85
C VAL A 22 -4.96 0.76 2.21
N PHE A 23 -4.85 1.85 1.45
CA PHE A 23 -3.58 2.27 0.85
C PHE A 23 -2.56 2.69 1.90
N SER A 24 -2.97 3.53 2.86
CA SER A 24 -2.08 3.94 3.96
C SER A 24 -1.62 2.75 4.80
N LEU A 25 -2.50 1.78 5.05
CA LEU A 25 -2.15 0.53 5.74
C LEU A 25 -1.15 -0.30 4.92
N GLY A 26 -1.36 -0.45 3.62
CA GLY A 26 -0.47 -1.22 2.74
C GLY A 26 0.93 -0.63 2.71
N MET A 27 1.01 0.71 2.70
CA MET A 27 2.27 1.42 2.78
C MET A 27 2.94 1.24 4.15
N ALA A 28 2.21 1.42 5.25
CA ALA A 28 2.78 1.21 6.59
C ALA A 28 3.30 -0.22 6.79
N ALA A 29 2.60 -1.22 6.25
CA ALA A 29 3.04 -2.60 6.28
C ALA A 29 4.28 -2.83 5.40
N LEU A 30 4.36 -2.21 4.22
CA LEU A 30 5.56 -2.28 3.37
C LEU A 30 6.79 -1.71 4.09
N GLU A 31 6.62 -0.55 4.73
CA GLU A 31 7.67 0.14 5.49
C GLU A 31 8.18 -0.75 6.63
N LEU A 32 7.26 -1.37 7.39
CA LEU A 32 7.60 -2.29 8.48
C LEU A 32 8.36 -3.53 8.00
N VAL A 33 7.94 -4.12 6.88
CA VAL A 33 8.53 -5.37 6.38
C VAL A 33 9.87 -5.13 5.70
N SER A 34 10.04 -4.02 5.00
CA SER A 34 11.26 -3.72 4.24
C SER A 34 12.29 -2.88 4.99
N ASP A 35 11.94 -2.37 6.18
CA ASP A 35 12.74 -1.38 6.94
C ASP A 35 13.17 -0.20 6.06
N TYR A 36 12.35 0.11 5.05
CA TYR A 36 12.64 1.10 4.02
C TYR A 36 11.86 2.38 4.29
N ASP A 37 12.58 3.48 4.49
CA ASP A 37 12.00 4.82 4.60
C ASP A 37 11.30 5.19 3.28
N MET A 38 9.98 5.00 3.23
CA MET A 38 9.24 5.29 2.00
C MET A 38 9.18 6.79 1.71
N PRO A 39 9.38 7.18 0.45
CA PRO A 39 9.39 8.58 0.06
C PRO A 39 8.01 9.20 0.26
N ILE A 40 7.99 10.42 0.79
CA ILE A 40 6.74 11.17 1.02
C ILE A 40 6.31 11.89 -0.28
N THR A 41 7.26 12.18 -1.17
CA THR A 41 7.07 12.91 -2.44
C THR A 41 8.17 12.53 -3.45
N GLY A 42 7.89 12.70 -4.75
CA GLY A 42 8.88 12.56 -5.83
C GLY A 42 8.63 11.38 -6.77
N ASP A 43 9.52 11.15 -7.73
CA ASP A 43 9.35 10.13 -8.77
C ASP A 43 9.21 8.71 -8.20
N LEU A 44 9.89 8.43 -7.08
CA LEU A 44 9.79 7.16 -6.39
C LEU A 44 8.38 6.91 -5.84
N TRP A 45 7.67 7.95 -5.39
CA TRP A 45 6.27 7.84 -4.96
C TRP A 45 5.33 7.45 -6.11
N THR A 46 5.55 8.04 -7.29
CA THR A 46 4.81 7.68 -8.51
C THR A 46 5.14 6.26 -8.95
N ASN A 47 6.42 5.86 -8.87
CA ASN A 47 6.88 4.52 -9.22
C ASN A 47 6.23 3.44 -8.34
N ILE A 48 6.09 3.68 -7.02
CA ILE A 48 5.40 2.75 -6.11
C ILE A 48 3.95 2.50 -6.56
N ARG A 49 3.25 3.57 -6.99
CA ARG A 49 1.87 3.49 -7.50
C ARG A 49 1.76 2.81 -8.86
N GLU A 50 2.85 2.78 -9.62
CA GLU A 50 3.00 2.01 -10.86
C GLU A 50 3.51 0.58 -10.61
N LEU A 51 3.60 0.13 -9.35
CA LEU A 51 4.15 -1.17 -8.94
C LEU A 51 5.65 -1.35 -9.29
N LYS A 52 6.36 -0.25 -9.54
CA LYS A 52 7.82 -0.21 -9.73
C LYS A 52 8.50 0.01 -8.38
N LEU A 53 8.50 -1.03 -7.55
CA LEU A 53 9.18 -1.01 -6.26
C LEU A 53 10.69 -1.25 -6.41
N PRO A 54 11.52 -0.61 -5.57
CA PRO A 54 12.93 -0.95 -5.43
C PRO A 54 13.12 -2.45 -5.18
N THR A 55 14.20 -3.01 -5.74
CA THR A 55 14.47 -4.45 -5.66
C THR A 55 14.71 -4.88 -4.21
N GLU A 56 15.21 -3.96 -3.39
CA GLU A 56 15.45 -4.08 -1.96
C GLU A 56 14.17 -4.46 -1.20
N ILE A 57 13.06 -3.76 -1.49
CA ILE A 57 11.75 -4.05 -0.88
C ILE A 57 11.24 -5.41 -1.37
N VAL A 58 11.38 -5.67 -2.67
CA VAL A 58 10.90 -6.89 -3.31
C VAL A 58 11.65 -8.13 -2.81
N ALA A 59 12.94 -8.00 -2.49
CA ALA A 59 13.78 -9.08 -2.01
C ALA A 59 13.48 -9.47 -0.55
N VAL A 60 13.07 -8.51 0.29
CA VAL A 60 12.71 -8.76 1.70
C VAL A 60 11.35 -9.43 1.83
N LEU A 61 10.44 -9.18 0.88
CA LEU A 61 9.13 -9.83 0.80
C LEU A 61 9.25 -11.27 0.25
N THR A 62 9.66 -12.20 1.10
CA THR A 62 9.79 -13.64 0.75
C THR A 62 8.45 -14.35 0.62
N ASP A 63 7.42 -13.90 1.35
CA ASP A 63 6.05 -14.42 1.22
C ASP A 63 5.36 -13.80 -0.01
N ILE A 64 5.14 -14.64 -1.02
CA ILE A 64 4.49 -14.27 -2.28
C ILE A 64 3.04 -13.83 -2.08
N THR A 65 2.31 -14.46 -1.15
CA THR A 65 0.90 -14.16 -0.93
C THR A 65 0.76 -12.82 -0.21
N LEU A 66 1.60 -12.55 0.80
CA LEU A 66 1.68 -11.25 1.46
C LEU A 66 2.10 -10.14 0.48
N LYS A 67 3.11 -10.40 -0.36
CA LYS A 67 3.56 -9.47 -1.39
C LYS A 67 2.43 -9.11 -2.36
N GLN A 68 1.70 -10.10 -2.86
CA GLN A 68 0.55 -9.87 -3.75
C GLN A 68 -0.56 -9.07 -3.06
N LEU A 69 -0.85 -9.36 -1.80
CA LEU A 69 -1.85 -8.63 -1.01
C LEU A 69 -1.43 -7.16 -0.86
N LEU A 70 -0.19 -6.91 -0.43
CA LEU A 70 0.35 -5.55 -0.26
C LEU A 70 0.32 -4.77 -1.58
N PHE A 71 0.68 -5.39 -2.70
CA PHE A 71 0.65 -4.75 -4.03
C PHE A 71 -0.77 -4.37 -4.45
N ARG A 72 -1.77 -5.20 -4.09
CA ARG A 72 -3.18 -4.86 -4.33
C ARG A 72 -3.66 -3.72 -3.42
N MET A 73 -3.16 -3.64 -2.18
CA MET A 73 -3.50 -2.57 -1.24
C MET A 73 -2.95 -1.20 -1.68
N ILE A 74 -1.73 -1.16 -2.23
CA ILE A 74 -1.08 0.10 -2.66
C ILE A 74 -1.36 0.46 -4.13
N HIS A 75 -2.33 -0.19 -4.76
CA HIS A 75 -2.61 0.03 -6.17
C HIS A 75 -3.09 1.47 -6.45
N SER A 76 -2.64 2.07 -7.57
CA SER A 76 -3.01 3.42 -7.98
C SER A 76 -4.52 3.61 -8.11
N ASP A 77 -5.20 2.71 -8.83
CA ASP A 77 -6.67 2.68 -8.91
C ASP A 77 -7.29 2.19 -7.59
N TYR A 78 -8.09 3.04 -6.97
CA TYR A 78 -8.80 2.75 -5.72
C TYR A 78 -9.92 1.71 -5.88
N LYS A 79 -10.47 1.55 -7.09
CA LYS A 79 -11.59 0.62 -7.34
C LYS A 79 -11.17 -0.83 -7.29
N ILE A 80 -9.89 -1.10 -7.51
CA ILE A 80 -9.35 -2.46 -7.52
C ILE A 80 -8.66 -2.82 -6.20
N ARG A 81 -8.50 -1.85 -5.29
CA ARG A 81 -7.98 -2.12 -3.96
C ARG A 81 -8.97 -3.02 -3.21
N PRO A 82 -8.48 -4.05 -2.50
CA PRO A 82 -9.34 -4.90 -1.69
C PRO A 82 -9.94 -4.08 -0.55
N SER A 83 -11.15 -4.44 -0.11
CA SER A 83 -11.71 -3.85 1.10
C SER A 83 -11.01 -4.40 2.34
N ALA A 84 -11.12 -3.71 3.48
CA ALA A 84 -10.63 -4.22 4.76
C ALA A 84 -11.18 -5.61 5.09
N LYS A 85 -12.43 -5.89 4.71
CA LYS A 85 -13.05 -7.20 4.88
C LYS A 85 -12.36 -8.26 3.99
N ASP A 86 -12.11 -7.95 2.72
CA ASP A 86 -11.44 -8.88 1.79
C ASP A 86 -10.01 -9.19 2.24
N ILE A 87 -9.34 -8.21 2.86
CA ILE A 87 -8.00 -8.38 3.45
C ILE A 87 -8.08 -9.35 4.63
N LEU A 88 -9.01 -9.16 5.56
CA LEU A 88 -9.20 -10.02 6.74
C LEU A 88 -9.68 -11.43 6.39
N ASP A 89 -10.52 -11.55 5.34
CA ASP A 89 -10.99 -12.83 4.83
C ASP A 89 -9.93 -13.53 3.96
N SER A 90 -8.79 -12.88 3.67
CA SER A 90 -7.71 -13.51 2.92
C SER A 90 -7.07 -14.65 3.73
N PRO A 91 -6.72 -15.78 3.08
CA PRO A 91 -6.10 -16.92 3.76
C PRO A 91 -4.74 -16.54 4.40
N THR A 92 -4.12 -15.45 3.95
CA THR A 92 -2.88 -14.91 4.51
C THR A 92 -3.03 -14.42 5.94
N ILE A 93 -4.21 -13.90 6.30
CA ILE A 93 -4.47 -13.31 7.63
C ILE A 93 -5.36 -14.22 8.47
N ARG A 94 -6.31 -14.93 7.84
CA ARG A 94 -7.32 -15.73 8.53
C ARG A 94 -6.77 -16.98 9.23
N ASP A 95 -5.65 -17.52 8.73
CA ASP A 95 -5.03 -18.75 9.24
C ASP A 95 -3.84 -18.49 10.20
N GLN A 96 -3.67 -17.25 10.71
CA GLN A 96 -2.72 -16.91 11.79
C GLN A 96 -3.35 -17.01 13.18
#